data_AF-A0A7R8VZ95-F1
#
_entry.id   AF-A0A7R8VZ95-F1
#
_cell.length_a   1.000
_cell.length_b   1.000
_cell.length_c   1.000
_cell.angle_alpha   90.00
_cell.angle_beta   90.00
_cell.angle_gamma   90.00
#
_symmetry.space_group_name_H-M   'P 1'
#
loop_
_entity.id
_entity.type
_entity.pdbx_description
1 polymer ?
#
loop_
_entity_poly.entity_id
_entity_poly.type
_entity_poly.pdbx_seq_one_letter_code
_entity_poly.pdbx_strand_id
1 'polypeptide(L)'
;TNRVPLEHRRLASLGRDVTTTEGNIAAKVQAANMWLGSKRMHLLMGGGEGIDNTFIYHKRKYNQLNPLPLPLGYVSSLVFRGDKEDSVVLCTKDTTYEVKEAETSNSLLLVVGVFYKYFELRPCKPRLQKLRRILEESHYRGPEHEEDLKQSEVKIYSFEDLLECVQASEEELRAGLHESLACQIGGAWRILEHEYHFRVLSYILNLVEENSWPLNQVSRKETLNLLSNLVSQDILEQCFDWYTEPTGNLDFNGKYSLV
;
A
#
# COMPACT_ATOMS: atom_id res chain seq x y z
N THR A 1 27.17 37.94 -43.87
CA THR A 1 28.13 37.27 -42.98
C THR A 1 27.77 37.59 -41.55
N ASN A 2 27.05 36.72 -40.85
CA ASN A 2 27.03 36.71 -39.39
C ASN A 2 26.71 35.29 -38.94
N ARG A 3 27.74 34.65 -38.38
CA ARG A 3 27.74 33.27 -37.90
C ARG A 3 26.95 33.23 -36.59
N VAL A 4 25.91 32.38 -36.54
CA VAL A 4 25.29 31.97 -35.28
C VAL A 4 26.24 30.97 -34.61
N PRO A 5 26.57 31.10 -33.31
CA PRO A 5 27.49 30.21 -32.61
C PRO A 5 26.98 28.75 -32.55
N LEU A 6 27.92 27.81 -32.73
CA LEU A 6 27.76 26.36 -32.85
C LEU A 6 27.34 25.61 -31.56
N GLU A 7 26.76 26.30 -30.56
CA GLU A 7 26.46 25.68 -29.25
C GLU A 7 25.06 25.06 -29.13
N HIS A 8 24.22 25.11 -30.18
CA HIS A 8 22.88 24.53 -30.13
C HIS A 8 22.80 23.02 -30.42
N ARG A 9 23.92 22.34 -30.69
CA ARG A 9 23.92 20.91 -31.09
C ARG A 9 24.23 19.90 -29.97
N ARG A 10 24.53 20.31 -28.74
CA ARG A 10 24.90 19.36 -27.65
C ARG A 10 23.87 19.10 -26.56
N LEU A 11 22.74 19.83 -26.51
CA LEU A 11 21.70 19.60 -25.49
C LEU A 11 20.45 18.86 -26.01
N ALA A 12 20.42 18.52 -27.30
CA ALA A 12 19.34 17.74 -27.91
C ALA A 12 19.44 16.22 -27.66
N SER A 13 20.52 15.73 -27.04
CA SER A 13 20.76 14.30 -26.82
C SER A 13 20.26 13.77 -25.47
N LEU A 14 19.86 14.62 -24.52
CA LEU A 14 19.30 14.15 -23.23
C LEU A 14 17.76 14.09 -23.19
N GLY A 15 17.11 14.51 -24.29
CA GLY A 15 15.65 14.52 -24.43
C GLY A 15 15.08 13.42 -25.33
N ARG A 16 15.94 12.62 -25.96
CA ARG A 16 15.56 11.43 -26.75
C ARG A 16 16.09 10.19 -26.03
N ASP A 17 15.52 9.82 -24.89
CA ASP A 17 15.74 8.48 -24.33
C ASP A 17 14.71 8.05 -23.28
N VAL A 18 13.57 8.74 -23.18
CA VAL A 18 12.47 8.26 -22.31
C VAL A 18 11.51 7.32 -23.06
N THR A 19 11.69 7.17 -24.38
CA THR A 19 10.85 6.29 -25.22
C THR A 19 11.60 5.11 -25.83
N THR A 20 12.88 4.88 -25.48
CA THR A 20 13.70 3.82 -26.11
C THR A 20 14.70 3.11 -25.19
N THR A 21 14.56 3.22 -23.87
CA THR A 21 15.19 2.29 -22.95
C THR A 21 14.10 1.52 -22.22
N GLU A 22 14.21 0.20 -22.16
CA GLU A 22 13.48 -0.68 -21.24
C GLU A 22 13.86 -0.32 -19.80
N GLY A 23 13.49 0.90 -19.41
CA GLY A 23 13.88 1.54 -18.17
C GLY A 23 12.99 1.03 -17.06
N ASN A 24 13.61 0.26 -16.16
CA ASN A 24 13.10 -0.21 -14.88
C ASN A 24 11.98 0.71 -14.32
N ILE A 25 10.76 0.18 -14.23
CA ILE A 25 9.58 0.93 -13.77
C ILE A 25 9.79 1.50 -12.37
N ALA A 26 10.53 0.81 -11.49
CA ALA A 26 10.88 1.32 -10.18
C ALA A 26 11.67 2.65 -10.25
N ALA A 27 12.57 2.81 -11.24
CA ALA A 27 13.29 4.07 -11.45
C ALA A 27 12.35 5.19 -11.92
N LYS A 28 11.32 4.87 -12.71
CA LYS A 28 10.27 5.82 -13.11
C LYS A 28 9.41 6.24 -11.92
N VAL A 29 9.02 5.30 -11.06
CA VAL A 29 8.28 5.55 -9.82
C VAL A 29 9.08 6.46 -8.88
N GLN A 30 10.36 6.15 -8.66
CA GLN A 30 11.25 6.96 -7.83
C GLN A 30 11.38 8.39 -8.37
N ALA A 31 11.56 8.56 -9.69
CA ALA A 31 11.60 9.87 -10.33
C ALA A 31 10.28 10.64 -10.18
N ALA A 32 9.14 9.97 -10.33
CA ALA A 32 7.81 10.57 -10.18
C ALA A 32 7.57 11.05 -8.74
N ASN A 33 7.92 10.24 -7.74
CA ASN A 33 7.83 10.61 -6.32
C ASN A 33 8.76 11.78 -5.98
N MET A 34 9.97 11.82 -6.55
CA MET A 34 10.88 12.97 -6.41
C MET A 34 10.30 14.26 -7.01
N TRP A 35 9.59 14.16 -8.15
CA TRP A 35 8.93 15.30 -8.78
C TRP A 35 7.72 15.79 -7.99
N LEU A 36 6.93 14.89 -7.41
CA LEU A 36 5.86 15.20 -6.45
C LEU A 36 6.44 15.99 -5.26
N GLY A 37 7.47 15.45 -4.61
CA GLY A 37 8.12 16.10 -3.46
C GLY A 37 8.73 17.47 -3.79
N SER A 38 9.24 17.63 -5.02
CA SER A 38 9.79 18.91 -5.49
C SER A 38 8.73 19.93 -5.92
N LYS A 39 7.43 19.63 -5.77
CA LYS A 39 6.30 20.44 -6.29
C LYS A 39 6.43 20.78 -7.78
N ARG A 40 7.11 19.91 -8.55
CA ARG A 40 7.28 20.05 -10.01
C ARG A 40 6.11 19.46 -10.79
N MET A 41 5.23 18.75 -10.09
CA MET A 41 3.92 18.30 -10.58
C MET A 41 2.81 19.09 -9.89
N HIS A 42 1.82 19.51 -10.67
CA HIS A 42 0.58 20.10 -10.18
C HIS A 42 -0.56 19.11 -10.44
N LEU A 43 -1.33 18.85 -9.39
CA LEU A 43 -2.49 17.98 -9.40
C LEU A 43 -3.75 18.83 -9.40
N LEU A 44 -4.44 18.92 -10.53
CA LEU A 44 -5.74 19.58 -10.55
C LEU A 44 -6.79 18.55 -10.15
N MET A 45 -7.27 18.67 -8.91
CA MET A 45 -8.44 17.96 -8.42
C MET A 45 -9.68 18.74 -8.87
N GLY A 46 -10.58 18.12 -9.64
CA GLY A 46 -11.88 18.71 -9.95
C GLY A 46 -12.69 18.86 -8.66
N GLY A 47 -12.92 20.10 -8.22
CA GLY A 47 -13.74 20.41 -7.06
C GLY A 47 -15.23 20.40 -7.42
N GLY A 48 -15.84 19.22 -7.37
CA GLY A 48 -17.28 19.02 -7.49
C GLY A 48 -17.64 17.66 -6.90
N GLU A 49 -18.82 17.52 -6.30
CA GLU A 49 -19.34 16.23 -5.85
C GLU A 49 -19.32 15.24 -7.04
N GLY A 50 -18.37 14.31 -7.01
CA GLY A 50 -18.00 13.46 -8.15
C GLY A 50 -16.57 13.75 -8.63
N ILE A 51 -15.58 13.18 -7.95
CA ILE A 51 -14.16 13.23 -8.37
C ILE A 51 -13.97 12.21 -9.50
N ASP A 52 -14.49 12.51 -10.70
CA ASP A 52 -14.31 11.63 -11.86
C ASP A 52 -13.10 12.01 -12.71
N ASN A 53 -12.53 13.22 -12.54
CA ASN A 53 -11.47 13.71 -13.41
C ASN A 53 -10.38 14.43 -12.62
N THR A 54 -9.40 13.68 -12.13
CA THR A 54 -8.15 14.24 -11.58
C THR A 54 -7.05 14.15 -12.63
N PHE A 55 -6.37 15.28 -12.87
CA PHE A 55 -5.33 15.38 -13.89
C PHE A 55 -3.98 15.75 -13.32
N ILE A 56 -2.93 15.10 -13.85
CA ILE A 56 -1.53 15.44 -13.55
C ILE A 56 -0.88 16.06 -14.79
N TYR A 57 -0.18 17.18 -14.60
CA TYR A 57 0.58 17.86 -15.65
C TYR A 57 2.08 17.89 -15.36
N HIS A 58 2.88 17.70 -16.41
CA HIS A 58 4.34 17.78 -16.35
C HIS A 58 4.83 19.20 -16.69
N LYS A 59 5.55 19.86 -15.76
CA LYS A 59 6.13 21.22 -15.92
C LYS A 59 7.40 21.26 -16.80
N ARG A 60 7.40 20.72 -18.03
CA ARG A 60 8.64 20.59 -18.84
C ARG A 60 9.00 21.78 -19.73
N LYS A 61 8.25 22.87 -19.70
CA LYS A 61 8.70 24.17 -20.23
C LYS A 61 8.29 25.27 -19.27
N TYR A 62 9.10 26.32 -19.20
CA TYR A 62 8.87 27.60 -18.50
C TYR A 62 9.47 27.72 -17.08
N ASN A 63 10.61 28.44 -17.05
CA ASN A 63 11.36 28.90 -15.89
C ASN A 63 10.82 30.23 -15.29
N GLN A 64 9.59 30.67 -15.60
CA GLN A 64 9.14 32.02 -15.23
C GLN A 64 7.77 32.13 -14.56
N LEU A 65 7.15 31.06 -14.08
CA LEU A 65 5.84 31.17 -13.43
C LEU A 65 5.78 30.46 -12.08
N ASN A 66 5.41 31.26 -11.09
CA ASN A 66 5.02 30.81 -9.76
C ASN A 66 3.80 29.90 -9.90
N PRO A 67 3.88 28.65 -9.43
CA PRO A 67 2.72 27.79 -9.45
C PRO A 67 1.63 28.34 -8.54
N LEU A 68 0.40 28.41 -9.05
CA LEU A 68 -0.77 28.65 -8.21
C LEU A 68 -0.86 27.48 -7.21
N PRO A 69 -0.92 27.77 -5.90
CA PRO A 69 -1.09 26.72 -4.90
C PRO A 69 -2.41 26.01 -5.17
N LEU A 70 -2.36 24.68 -5.22
CA LEU A 70 -3.57 23.88 -5.05
C LEU A 70 -4.27 24.34 -3.78
N PRO A 71 -5.62 24.34 -3.71
CA PRO A 71 -6.31 24.60 -2.46
C PRO A 71 -5.74 23.63 -1.42
N LEU A 72 -4.96 24.18 -0.49
CA LEU A 72 -4.08 23.50 0.46
C LEU A 72 -4.85 22.73 1.56
N GLY A 73 -6.11 22.38 1.32
CA GLY A 73 -6.99 21.79 2.31
C GLY A 73 -6.94 20.26 2.40
N TYR A 74 -6.63 19.54 1.32
CA TYR A 74 -6.88 18.09 1.26
C TYR A 74 -5.91 17.32 0.33
N VAL A 75 -4.61 17.64 0.34
CA VAL A 75 -3.65 16.72 -0.30
C VAL A 75 -3.26 15.68 0.74
N SER A 76 -4.09 14.64 0.87
CA SER A 76 -3.66 13.34 1.41
C SER A 76 -2.34 12.94 0.75
N SER A 77 -1.39 12.38 1.49
CA SER A 77 -0.08 11.99 0.95
C SER A 77 -0.23 11.18 -0.34
N LEU A 78 0.28 11.72 -1.45
CA LEU A 78 0.24 11.07 -2.76
C LEU A 78 1.55 10.34 -3.02
N VAL A 79 1.46 9.08 -3.44
CA VAL A 79 2.62 8.23 -3.70
C VAL A 79 2.39 7.42 -4.97
N PHE A 80 3.34 7.45 -5.90
CA PHE A 80 3.36 6.49 -7.01
C PHE A 80 3.90 5.15 -6.54
N ARG A 81 3.28 4.06 -6.98
CA ARG A 81 3.70 2.68 -6.69
C ARG A 81 3.77 1.84 -7.95
N GLY A 82 4.66 0.85 -7.96
CA GLY A 82 4.85 -0.09 -9.06
C GLY A 82 6.27 -0.67 -9.11
N ASP A 83 6.35 -1.97 -9.37
CA ASP A 83 7.58 -2.73 -9.58
C ASP A 83 7.91 -2.83 -11.09
N LYS A 84 9.05 -3.43 -11.44
CA LYS A 84 9.54 -3.71 -12.80
C LYS A 84 8.53 -4.37 -13.71
N GLU A 85 7.67 -5.23 -13.17
CA GLU A 85 6.67 -6.00 -13.92
C GLU A 85 5.29 -5.32 -13.96
N ASP A 86 5.09 -4.23 -13.21
CA ASP A 86 3.78 -3.64 -12.96
C ASP A 86 3.56 -2.31 -13.70
N SER A 87 2.33 -2.00 -14.08
CA SER A 87 1.96 -0.65 -14.55
C SER A 87 1.94 0.36 -13.40
N VAL A 88 2.52 1.55 -13.52
CA VAL A 88 2.52 2.56 -12.42
C VAL A 88 1.09 2.94 -11.99
N VAL A 89 0.85 2.98 -10.67
CA VAL A 89 -0.38 3.50 -10.05
C VAL A 89 -0.07 4.70 -9.17
N LEU A 90 -1.05 5.56 -8.91
CA LEU A 90 -1.00 6.62 -7.91
C LEU A 90 -1.89 6.23 -6.73
N CYS A 91 -1.39 6.36 -5.51
CA CYS A 91 -2.14 6.09 -4.30
C CYS A 91 -2.34 7.37 -3.49
N THR A 92 -3.55 7.58 -2.99
CA THR A 92 -3.80 8.39 -1.80
C THR A 92 -3.56 7.53 -0.55
N LYS A 93 -4.01 8.01 0.62
CA LYS A 93 -4.00 7.21 1.85
C LYS A 93 -4.89 5.97 1.73
N ASP A 94 -6.01 6.10 1.03
CA ASP A 94 -7.16 5.19 1.06
C ASP A 94 -7.59 4.62 -0.30
N THR A 95 -7.10 5.17 -1.41
CA THR A 95 -7.57 4.80 -2.75
C THR A 95 -6.40 4.66 -3.73
N THR A 96 -6.45 3.63 -4.56
CA THR A 96 -5.53 3.45 -5.70
C THR A 96 -6.15 3.94 -7.00
N TYR A 97 -5.34 4.64 -7.81
CA TYR A 97 -5.71 5.17 -9.10
C TYR A 97 -4.80 4.62 -10.21
N GLU A 98 -5.42 4.13 -11.28
CA GLU A 98 -4.73 3.85 -12.53
C GLU A 98 -4.34 5.18 -13.20
N VAL A 99 -3.12 5.24 -13.73
CA VAL A 99 -2.54 6.43 -14.36
C VAL A 99 -2.47 6.19 -15.87
N LYS A 100 -3.22 6.96 -16.66
CA LYS A 100 -3.22 6.85 -18.13
C LYS A 100 -2.74 8.15 -18.77
N GLU A 101 -1.72 8.08 -19.62
CA GLU A 101 -1.34 9.23 -20.45
C GLU A 101 -2.42 9.50 -21.51
N ALA A 102 -2.85 10.75 -21.60
CA ALA A 102 -3.80 11.22 -22.58
C ALA A 102 -3.25 12.43 -23.34
N GLU A 103 -3.60 12.51 -24.61
CA GLU A 103 -3.33 13.65 -25.46
C GLU A 103 -4.64 14.34 -25.83
N THR A 104 -4.60 15.66 -25.95
CA THR A 104 -5.76 16.47 -26.31
C THR A 104 -5.44 17.33 -27.51
N SER A 105 -6.31 17.30 -28.51
CA SER A 105 -6.27 18.17 -29.68
C SER A 105 -6.62 19.62 -29.34
N ASN A 106 -7.31 19.84 -28.21
CA ASN A 106 -7.63 21.16 -27.70
C ASN A 106 -6.57 21.62 -26.69
N SER A 107 -6.23 22.90 -26.75
CA SER A 107 -5.37 23.55 -25.78
C SER A 107 -6.08 23.65 -24.42
N LEU A 108 -5.65 22.85 -23.45
CA LEU A 108 -6.03 23.06 -22.05
C LEU A 108 -5.33 24.34 -21.58
N LEU A 109 -6.08 25.45 -21.58
CA LEU A 109 -5.59 26.74 -21.11
C LEU A 109 -5.75 26.80 -19.59
N LEU A 110 -4.66 26.53 -18.88
CA LEU A 110 -4.55 26.94 -17.49
C LEU A 110 -4.02 28.36 -17.47
N VAL A 111 -4.34 29.12 -16.42
CA VAL A 111 -3.87 30.50 -16.20
C VAL A 111 -2.33 30.63 -16.29
N VAL A 112 -1.62 29.49 -16.25
CA VAL A 112 -0.15 29.34 -16.29
C VAL A 112 0.41 28.69 -17.57
N GLY A 113 -0.40 28.31 -18.57
CA GLY A 113 0.10 27.77 -19.84
C GLY A 113 -0.87 26.88 -20.62
N VAL A 114 -0.44 26.47 -21.82
CA VAL A 114 -1.18 25.55 -22.70
C VAL A 114 -0.59 24.14 -22.61
N PHE A 115 -1.44 23.16 -22.36
CA PHE A 115 -1.07 21.75 -22.22
C PHE A 115 -1.75 20.89 -23.29
N TYR A 116 -1.00 19.95 -23.86
CA TYR A 116 -1.48 19.00 -24.87
C TYR A 116 -1.36 17.53 -24.41
N LYS A 117 -0.61 17.29 -23.33
CA LYS A 117 -0.44 15.98 -22.67
C LYS A 117 -0.74 16.12 -21.19
N TYR A 118 -1.47 15.15 -20.66
CA TYR A 118 -1.84 15.07 -19.26
C TYR A 118 -2.00 13.61 -18.86
N PHE A 119 -1.99 13.31 -17.56
CA PHE A 119 -2.38 11.99 -17.08
C PHE A 119 -3.76 12.06 -16.48
N GLU A 120 -4.62 11.14 -16.91
CA GLU A 120 -5.92 10.85 -16.30
C GLU A 120 -5.73 9.87 -15.15
N LEU A 121 -6.39 10.13 -14.03
CA LEU A 121 -6.50 9.21 -12.92
C LEU A 121 -7.89 8.57 -12.90
N ARG A 122 -7.94 7.24 -12.81
CA ARG A 122 -9.20 6.51 -12.59
C ARG A 122 -9.08 5.64 -11.34
N PRO A 123 -10.01 5.74 -10.37
CA PRO A 123 -10.06 4.81 -9.25
C PRO A 123 -10.07 3.37 -9.76
N CYS A 124 -9.27 2.50 -9.16
CA CYS A 124 -9.20 1.10 -9.53
C CYS A 124 -9.11 0.21 -8.29
N LYS A 125 -9.38 -1.09 -8.45
CA LYS A 125 -9.23 -2.04 -7.35
C LYS A 125 -7.74 -2.26 -7.04
N PRO A 126 -7.35 -2.35 -5.76
CA PRO A 126 -5.98 -2.65 -5.38
C PRO A 126 -5.59 -4.05 -5.89
N ARG A 127 -4.34 -4.20 -6.37
CA ARG A 127 -3.88 -5.47 -6.95
C ARG A 127 -3.29 -6.39 -5.87
N LEU A 128 -4.17 -6.94 -5.03
CA LEU A 128 -3.81 -7.76 -3.87
C LEU A 128 -3.41 -9.22 -4.21
N GLN A 129 -3.47 -9.64 -5.47
CA GLN A 129 -3.01 -10.97 -5.87
C GLN A 129 -1.52 -11.19 -5.56
N LYS A 130 -0.70 -10.16 -5.77
CA LYS A 130 0.73 -10.20 -5.44
C LYS A 130 0.95 -10.35 -3.94
N LEU A 131 0.15 -9.66 -3.12
CA LEU A 131 0.17 -9.77 -1.65
C LEU A 131 -0.06 -11.22 -1.20
N ARG A 132 -1.09 -11.90 -1.73
CA ARG A 132 -1.37 -13.29 -1.35
C ARG A 132 -0.20 -14.20 -1.68
N ARG A 133 0.34 -14.10 -2.91
CA ARG A 133 1.48 -14.91 -3.35
C ARG A 133 2.71 -14.77 -2.44
N ILE A 134 3.12 -13.54 -2.11
CA ILE A 134 4.32 -13.32 -1.30
C ILE A 134 4.13 -13.75 0.17
N LEU A 135 2.91 -13.65 0.70
CA LEU A 135 2.60 -14.12 2.04
C LEU A 135 2.49 -15.66 2.11
N GLU A 136 2.02 -16.30 1.05
CA GLU A 136 2.00 -17.77 0.92
C GLU A 136 3.42 -18.35 0.87
N GLU A 137 4.37 -17.68 0.22
CA GLU A 137 5.79 -18.13 0.19
C GLU A 137 6.43 -18.13 1.58
N SER A 138 6.00 -17.21 2.46
CA SER A 138 6.57 -16.99 3.79
C SER A 138 5.60 -17.30 4.94
N HIS A 139 4.60 -18.16 4.72
CA HIS A 139 3.62 -18.56 5.73
C HIS A 139 4.28 -19.10 7.02
N TYR A 140 3.62 -18.85 8.16
CA TYR A 140 4.10 -19.24 9.48
C TYR A 140 3.53 -20.60 9.88
N ARG A 141 4.41 -21.60 10.03
CA ARG A 141 4.03 -22.99 10.37
C ARG A 141 4.14 -23.32 11.86
N GLY A 142 4.68 -22.39 12.63
CA GLY A 142 4.99 -22.58 14.04
C GLY A 142 6.46 -22.28 14.36
N PRO A 143 6.77 -22.03 15.64
CA PRO A 143 8.12 -21.68 16.07
C PRO A 143 9.15 -22.77 15.75
N GLU A 144 8.74 -24.03 15.69
CA GLU A 144 9.58 -25.19 15.39
C GLU A 144 10.11 -25.23 13.94
N HIS A 145 9.45 -24.53 13.01
CA HIS A 145 9.76 -24.54 11.58
C HIS A 145 10.48 -23.27 11.10
N GLU A 146 10.74 -22.31 11.99
CA GLU A 146 11.34 -21.02 11.62
C GLU A 146 12.80 -21.16 11.17
N GLU A 147 13.53 -22.15 11.70
CA GLU A 147 14.92 -22.41 11.27
C GLU A 147 14.98 -22.96 9.84
N ASP A 148 14.02 -23.78 9.44
CA ASP A 148 13.92 -24.29 8.07
C ASP A 148 13.67 -23.16 7.07
N LEU A 149 12.81 -22.21 7.45
CA LEU A 149 12.53 -21.03 6.62
C LEU A 149 13.77 -20.13 6.49
N LYS A 150 14.52 -19.91 7.57
CA LYS A 150 15.79 -19.15 7.52
C LYS A 150 16.79 -19.77 6.55
N GLN A 151 16.83 -21.11 6.46
CA GLN A 151 17.70 -21.82 5.51
C GLN A 151 17.20 -21.70 4.06
N SER A 152 15.90 -21.49 3.85
CA SER A 152 15.31 -21.37 2.51
C SER A 152 15.55 -20.02 1.81
N GLU A 153 16.18 -19.06 2.48
CA GLU A 153 16.43 -17.69 1.99
C GLU A 153 15.17 -16.93 1.55
N VAL A 154 13.97 -17.40 1.95
CA VAL A 154 12.70 -16.72 1.64
C VAL A 154 12.63 -15.38 2.36
N LYS A 155 12.32 -14.32 1.61
CA LYS A 155 12.15 -12.98 2.16
C LYS A 155 10.87 -12.92 3.01
N ILE A 156 10.98 -12.40 4.23
CA ILE A 156 9.85 -12.03 5.08
C ILE A 156 9.64 -10.51 4.94
N TYR A 157 8.39 -10.08 4.81
CA TYR A 157 8.06 -8.70 4.42
C TYR A 157 7.55 -7.89 5.61
N SER A 158 8.17 -6.74 5.88
CA SER A 158 7.59 -5.70 6.72
C SER A 158 6.42 -5.00 6.02
N PHE A 159 5.66 -4.18 6.75
CA PHE A 159 4.59 -3.38 6.13
C PHE A 159 5.15 -2.43 5.06
N GLU A 160 6.31 -1.83 5.34
CA GLU A 160 7.03 -0.95 4.41
C GLU A 160 7.48 -1.72 3.15
N ASP A 161 8.02 -2.93 3.30
CA ASP A 161 8.38 -3.78 2.16
C ASP A 161 7.15 -4.09 1.27
N LEU A 162 6.01 -4.41 1.90
CA LEU A 162 4.76 -4.68 1.19
C LEU A 162 4.26 -3.45 0.43
N LEU A 163 4.35 -2.27 1.03
CA LEU A 163 4.00 -1.01 0.38
C LEU A 163 4.87 -0.74 -0.86
N GLU A 164 6.15 -1.11 -0.82
CA GLU A 164 7.04 -0.91 -1.98
C GLU A 164 6.69 -1.83 -3.15
N CYS A 165 6.23 -3.05 -2.89
CA CYS A 165 6.03 -4.06 -3.93
C CYS A 165 4.56 -4.28 -4.35
N VAL A 166 3.57 -3.94 -3.50
CA VAL A 166 2.14 -4.12 -3.76
C VAL A 166 1.50 -2.82 -4.25
N GLN A 167 0.70 -2.92 -5.31
CA GLN A 167 -0.02 -1.78 -5.89
C GLN A 167 -1.35 -1.53 -5.16
N ALA A 168 -1.24 -0.89 -4.00
CA ALA A 168 -2.36 -0.53 -3.16
C ALA A 168 -2.07 0.76 -2.38
N SER A 169 -3.12 1.47 -1.97
CA SER A 169 -3.00 2.48 -0.91
C SER A 169 -2.69 1.81 0.43
N GLU A 170 -2.37 2.61 1.44
CA GLU A 170 -2.05 2.08 2.76
C GLU A 170 -3.26 1.37 3.38
N GLU A 171 -4.44 1.99 3.31
CA GLU A 171 -5.66 1.41 3.89
C GLU A 171 -6.13 0.18 3.10
N GLU A 172 -6.02 0.19 1.77
CA GLU A 172 -6.33 -0.99 0.95
C GLU A 172 -5.38 -2.16 1.24
N LEU A 173 -4.10 -1.89 1.49
CA LEU A 173 -3.14 -2.92 1.87
C LEU A 173 -3.46 -3.51 3.25
N ARG A 174 -3.79 -2.65 4.23
CA ARG A 174 -4.23 -3.08 5.57
C ARG A 174 -5.50 -3.93 5.50
N ALA A 175 -6.48 -3.51 4.69
CA ALA A 175 -7.68 -4.27 4.47
C ALA A 175 -7.38 -5.64 3.83
N GLY A 176 -6.48 -5.68 2.85
CA GLY A 176 -6.04 -6.92 2.21
C GLY A 176 -5.33 -7.89 3.16
N LEU A 177 -4.50 -7.37 4.06
CA LEU A 177 -3.85 -8.15 5.13
C LEU A 177 -4.89 -8.73 6.10
N HIS A 178 -5.86 -7.93 6.52
CA HIS A 178 -6.95 -8.38 7.38
C HIS A 178 -7.81 -9.45 6.71
N GLU A 179 -8.23 -9.25 5.45
CA GLU A 179 -9.02 -10.24 4.69
C GLU A 179 -8.26 -11.56 4.50
N SER A 180 -6.93 -11.50 4.42
CA SER A 180 -6.07 -12.68 4.27
C SER A 180 -5.76 -13.38 5.59
N LEU A 181 -6.31 -12.90 6.72
CA LEU A 181 -5.97 -13.36 8.08
C LEU A 181 -4.43 -13.38 8.27
N ALA A 182 -3.76 -12.34 7.81
CA ALA A 182 -2.34 -12.17 8.02
C ALA A 182 -2.08 -11.63 9.43
N CYS A 183 -1.07 -12.18 10.10
CA CYS A 183 -0.58 -11.71 11.38
C CYS A 183 0.67 -10.84 11.22
N GLN A 184 0.82 -9.84 12.09
CA GLN A 184 2.10 -9.17 12.27
C GLN A 184 2.92 -9.91 13.33
N ILE A 185 4.00 -10.57 12.93
CA ILE A 185 4.87 -11.39 13.78
C ILE A 185 6.27 -10.79 13.77
N GLY A 186 6.74 -10.27 14.89
CA GLY A 186 8.09 -9.70 14.98
C GLY A 186 8.34 -8.54 14.01
N GLY A 187 7.30 -7.75 13.71
CA GLY A 187 7.36 -6.62 12.77
C GLY A 187 7.12 -6.98 11.30
N ALA A 188 7.02 -8.25 10.96
CA ALA A 188 6.77 -8.72 9.60
C ALA A 188 5.36 -9.32 9.44
N TRP A 189 4.78 -9.24 8.25
CA TRP A 189 3.44 -9.76 7.97
C TRP A 189 3.48 -11.14 7.37
N ARG A 190 2.71 -12.08 7.92
CA ARG A 190 2.70 -13.50 7.51
C ARG A 190 1.32 -14.11 7.67
N ILE A 191 0.94 -15.02 6.78
CA ILE A 191 -0.27 -15.83 6.94
C ILE A 191 0.09 -17.07 7.76
N LEU A 192 -0.82 -17.51 8.65
CA LEU A 192 -0.63 -18.75 9.39
C LEU A 192 -0.95 -19.95 8.49
N GLU A 193 -0.11 -20.98 8.53
CA GLU A 193 -0.46 -22.26 7.91
C GLU A 193 -1.73 -22.84 8.53
N HIS A 194 -2.56 -23.49 7.73
CA HIS A 194 -3.81 -24.08 8.19
C HIS A 194 -3.63 -24.95 9.44
N GLU A 195 -2.64 -25.86 9.46
CA GLU A 195 -2.41 -26.73 10.62
C GLU A 195 -2.05 -25.95 11.88
N TYR A 196 -1.16 -24.96 11.76
CA TYR A 196 -0.78 -24.11 12.88
C TYR A 196 -1.95 -23.25 13.37
N HIS A 197 -2.71 -22.69 12.44
CA HIS A 197 -3.90 -21.89 12.72
C HIS A 197 -4.94 -22.71 13.51
N PHE A 198 -5.28 -23.91 13.04
CA PHE A 198 -6.18 -24.82 13.75
C PHE A 198 -5.66 -25.20 15.13
N ARG A 199 -4.34 -25.37 15.28
CA ARG A 199 -3.70 -25.65 16.56
C ARG A 199 -3.92 -24.51 17.56
N VAL A 200 -3.68 -23.25 17.14
CA VAL A 200 -3.92 -22.07 17.99
C VAL A 200 -5.39 -21.95 18.37
N LEU A 201 -6.30 -22.09 17.40
CA LEU A 201 -7.73 -22.04 17.66
C LEU A 201 -8.17 -23.13 18.65
N SER A 202 -7.64 -24.35 18.51
CA SER A 202 -7.93 -25.46 19.43
C SER A 202 -7.48 -25.15 20.85
N TYR A 203 -6.34 -24.48 21.04
CA TYR A 203 -5.91 -24.06 22.38
C TYR A 203 -6.89 -23.06 23.00
N ILE A 204 -7.40 -22.11 22.22
CA ILE A 204 -8.40 -21.14 22.69
C ILE A 204 -9.70 -21.87 23.08
N LEU A 205 -10.21 -22.76 22.22
CA LEU A 205 -11.45 -23.51 22.47
C LEU A 205 -11.34 -24.44 23.67
N ASN A 206 -10.22 -25.16 23.81
CA ASN A 206 -9.98 -26.02 24.96
C ASN A 206 -9.92 -25.20 26.26
N LEU A 207 -9.29 -24.02 26.24
CA LEU A 207 -9.26 -23.15 27.41
C LEU A 207 -10.66 -22.69 27.83
N VAL A 208 -11.51 -22.36 26.86
CA VAL A 208 -12.92 -21.98 27.10
C VAL A 208 -13.67 -23.14 27.75
N GLU A 209 -13.47 -24.36 27.26
CA GLU A 209 -14.08 -25.58 27.82
C GLU A 209 -13.57 -25.88 29.24
N GLU A 210 -12.25 -25.88 29.44
CA GLU A 210 -11.61 -26.14 30.73
C GLU A 210 -12.07 -25.18 31.83
N ASN A 211 -12.26 -23.90 31.49
CA ASN A 211 -12.77 -22.89 32.42
C ASN A 211 -14.31 -22.82 32.46
N SER A 212 -15.00 -23.66 31.69
CA SER A 212 -16.46 -23.66 31.54
C SER A 212 -17.03 -22.27 31.24
N TRP A 213 -16.33 -21.50 30.42
CA TRP A 213 -16.77 -20.16 30.04
C TRP A 213 -17.92 -20.23 29.04
N PRO A 214 -18.98 -19.41 29.22
CA PRO A 214 -19.96 -19.21 28.18
C PRO A 214 -19.30 -18.63 26.92
N LEU A 215 -19.72 -19.10 25.74
CA LEU A 215 -19.16 -18.65 24.45
C LEU A 215 -19.30 -17.14 24.22
N ASN A 216 -20.27 -16.49 24.87
CA ASN A 216 -20.51 -15.04 24.80
C ASN A 216 -19.78 -14.23 25.88
N GLN A 217 -18.97 -14.89 26.72
CA GLN A 217 -18.32 -14.31 27.90
C GLN A 217 -16.88 -14.80 28.08
N VAL A 218 -16.14 -14.90 26.99
CA VAL A 218 -14.72 -15.28 26.98
C VAL A 218 -13.85 -14.10 27.43
N SER A 219 -12.90 -14.36 28.33
CA SER A 219 -12.01 -13.34 28.91
C SER A 219 -10.74 -13.18 28.09
N ARG A 220 -10.60 -12.09 27.31
CA ARG A 220 -9.39 -11.84 26.49
C ARG A 220 -8.13 -11.85 27.35
N LYS A 221 -8.15 -11.15 28.48
CA LYS A 221 -6.99 -11.04 29.38
C LYS A 221 -6.54 -12.42 29.90
N GLU A 222 -7.47 -13.27 30.30
CA GLU A 222 -7.13 -14.60 30.81
C GLU A 222 -6.65 -15.52 29.68
N THR A 223 -7.29 -15.48 28.51
CA THR A 223 -6.83 -16.23 27.32
C THR A 223 -5.40 -15.86 26.95
N LEU A 224 -5.09 -14.56 26.84
CA LEU A 224 -3.75 -14.08 26.48
C LEU A 224 -2.70 -14.50 27.52
N ASN A 225 -3.01 -14.39 28.81
CA ASN A 225 -2.07 -14.72 29.88
C ASN A 225 -1.81 -16.23 30.01
N LEU A 226 -2.84 -17.06 29.84
CA LEU A 226 -2.71 -18.51 30.05
C LEU A 226 -2.04 -19.21 28.86
N LEU A 227 -2.29 -18.71 27.64
CA LEU A 227 -1.73 -19.30 26.42
C LEU A 227 -0.42 -18.64 25.97
N SER A 228 0.09 -17.61 26.67
CA SER A 228 1.32 -16.88 26.32
C SER A 228 2.57 -17.76 26.24
N ASN A 229 2.58 -18.91 26.93
CA ASN A 229 3.71 -19.85 26.92
C ASN A 229 3.66 -20.82 25.73
N LEU A 230 2.51 -20.94 25.06
CA LEU A 230 2.27 -21.89 23.97
C LEU A 230 2.31 -21.21 22.60
N VAL A 231 1.87 -19.95 22.53
CA VAL A 231 1.72 -19.18 21.30
C VAL A 231 2.31 -17.79 21.51
N SER A 232 2.96 -17.24 20.48
CA SER A 232 3.42 -15.85 20.52
C SER A 232 2.25 -14.91 20.80
N GLN A 233 2.49 -13.88 21.62
CA GLN A 233 1.46 -12.92 22.00
C GLN A 233 0.83 -12.25 20.78
N ASP A 234 1.64 -11.85 19.78
CA ASP A 234 1.15 -11.19 18.56
C ASP A 234 0.12 -12.08 17.81
N ILE A 235 0.44 -13.37 17.66
CA ILE A 235 -0.41 -14.34 16.97
C ILE A 235 -1.67 -14.59 17.79
N LEU A 236 -1.52 -14.76 19.09
CA LEU A 236 -2.63 -15.09 19.97
C LEU A 236 -3.65 -13.95 20.05
N GLU A 237 -3.18 -12.70 20.15
CA GLU A 237 -4.04 -11.51 20.10
C GLU A 237 -4.81 -11.45 18.78
N GLN A 238 -4.12 -11.63 17.66
CA GLN A 238 -4.72 -11.52 16.33
C GLN A 238 -5.71 -12.65 16.04
N CYS A 239 -5.36 -13.90 16.38
CA CYS A 239 -6.26 -15.05 16.29
C CYS A 239 -7.49 -14.86 17.18
N PHE A 240 -7.32 -14.38 18.41
CA PHE A 240 -8.44 -14.12 19.29
C PHE A 240 -9.38 -13.08 18.69
N ASP A 241 -8.84 -11.98 18.16
CA ASP A 241 -9.62 -10.91 17.56
C ASP A 241 -10.32 -11.34 16.24
N TRP A 242 -9.81 -12.35 15.51
CA TRP A 242 -10.50 -12.89 14.33
C TRP A 242 -11.77 -13.67 14.63
N TYR A 243 -11.78 -14.38 15.76
CA TYR A 243 -12.87 -15.27 16.14
C TYR A 243 -13.76 -14.71 17.24
N THR A 244 -13.52 -13.47 17.66
CA THR A 244 -14.29 -12.89 18.75
C THR A 244 -14.72 -11.46 18.49
N GLU A 245 -15.87 -11.10 19.06
CA GLU A 245 -16.42 -9.75 19.07
C GLU A 245 -16.65 -9.29 20.52
N PRO A 246 -16.45 -8.00 20.83
CA PRO A 246 -16.66 -7.48 22.18
C PRO A 246 -18.15 -7.57 22.59
N THR A 247 -18.41 -8.08 23.79
CA THR A 247 -19.75 -8.21 24.38
C THR A 247 -20.05 -7.01 25.30
N GLY A 248 -21.00 -6.16 24.92
CA GLY A 248 -21.53 -5.08 25.77
C GLY A 248 -20.63 -3.83 25.91
N ASN A 249 -20.93 -2.97 26.88
CA ASN A 249 -20.13 -1.76 27.16
C ASN A 249 -18.73 -2.14 27.67
N LEU A 250 -17.70 -1.53 27.09
CA LEU A 250 -16.25 -1.80 27.22
C LEU A 250 -15.66 -1.50 28.62
N ASP A 251 -16.35 -1.88 29.70
CA ASP A 251 -15.92 -1.56 31.06
C ASP A 251 -14.94 -2.64 31.56
N PHE A 252 -13.64 -2.33 31.42
CA PHE A 252 -12.45 -2.82 32.13
C PHE A 252 -12.12 -4.32 32.19
N ASN A 253 -13.02 -5.22 31.84
CA ASN A 253 -12.75 -6.67 31.79
C ASN A 253 -13.21 -7.32 30.48
N GLY A 254 -13.40 -6.49 29.44
CA GLY A 254 -13.83 -6.82 28.08
C GLY A 254 -14.14 -8.29 27.87
N LYS A 255 -15.41 -8.67 28.07
CA LYS A 255 -15.87 -10.01 27.74
C LYS A 255 -16.12 -10.05 26.24
N TYR A 256 -15.80 -11.16 25.62
CA TYR A 256 -15.94 -11.35 24.19
C TYR A 256 -16.85 -12.53 23.88
N SER A 257 -17.52 -12.47 22.74
CA SER A 257 -18.29 -13.55 22.17
C SER A 257 -17.51 -14.19 21.04
N LEU A 258 -17.40 -15.51 21.06
CA LEU A 258 -16.94 -16.28 19.90
C LEU A 258 -17.96 -16.15 18.76
N VAL A 259 -17.46 -15.96 17.53
CA VAL A 259 -18.24 -15.76 16.28
C VAL A 259 -18.21 -17.02 15.42
#